data_AF-A6JMM9-F1
#
_entry.id   AF-A6JMM9-F1
#
_cell.length_a   1.000
_cell.length_b   1.000
_cell.length_c   1.000
_cell.angle_alpha   90.00
_cell.angle_beta   90.00
_cell.angle_gamma   90.00
#
_symmetry.space_group_name_H-M   'P 1'
#
loop_
_entity.id
_entity.type
_entity.pdbx_description
1 polymer ?
#
loop_
_entity_poly.entity_id
_entity_poly.type
_entity_poly.pdbx_seq_one_letter_code
_entity_poly.pdbx_strand_id
1 'polypeptide(L)' 'MDAVTVYHGKISREMGEKLLLATGLDGSYLLRDSESVPGVYCLCVLQHLGYIKDFSGK' A
#
# COMPACT_ATOMS: atom_id res chain seq x y z
N MET A 1 -3.09 -13.35 -17.10
CA MET A 1 -3.11 -13.13 -15.65
C MET A 1 -2.29 -11.88 -15.42
N ASP A 2 -2.94 -10.72 -15.44
CA ASP A 2 -2.28 -9.44 -15.20
C ASP A 2 -1.65 -9.48 -13.80
N ALA A 3 -0.32 -9.55 -13.77
CA ALA A 3 0.43 -9.36 -12.55
C ALA A 3 0.05 -7.98 -12.02
N VAL A 4 -0.71 -7.96 -10.92
CA VAL A 4 -0.99 -6.75 -10.17
C VAL A 4 0.36 -6.27 -9.64
N THR A 5 1.07 -5.46 -10.43
CA THR A 5 2.42 -4.92 -10.14
C THR A 5 2.46 -4.07 -8.87
N VAL A 6 1.28 -3.78 -8.33
CA VAL A 6 1.05 -3.03 -7.09
C VAL A 6 0.82 -3.92 -5.87
N TYR A 7 0.71 -5.26 -5.98
CA TYR A 7 0.55 -6.15 -4.82
C TYR A 7 1.90 -6.63 -4.31
N HIS A 8 2.24 -6.23 -3.08
CA HIS A 8 3.52 -6.55 -2.44
C HIS A 8 3.43 -7.68 -1.41
N GLY A 9 2.26 -8.28 -1.22
CA GLY A 9 2.07 -9.33 -0.20
C GLY A 9 2.11 -8.79 1.22
N LYS A 10 2.68 -9.57 2.14
CA LYS A 10 2.73 -9.24 3.58
C LYS A 10 3.92 -8.33 3.90
N ILE A 11 3.84 -7.07 3.46
CA ILE A 11 4.76 -6.02 3.87
C ILE A 11 4.18 -5.20 5.02
N SER A 12 5.03 -4.74 5.93
CA SER A 12 4.60 -3.86 7.01
C SER A 12 4.22 -2.48 6.50
N ARG A 13 3.33 -1.78 7.23
CA ARG A 13 2.88 -0.43 6.87
C ARG A 13 4.06 0.50 6.56
N GLU A 14 5.05 0.55 7.45
CA GLU A 14 6.23 1.41 7.32
C GLU A 14 7.04 1.13 6.04
N MET A 15 7.12 -0.14 5.64
CA MET A 15 7.84 -0.54 4.42
C MET A 15 7.07 -0.08 3.17
N GLY A 16 5.74 -0.20 3.19
CA GLY A 16 4.88 0.34 2.14
C GLY A 16 4.99 1.86 2.06
N GLU A 17 5.03 2.53 3.21
CA GLU A 17 5.20 3.98 3.28
C GLU A 17 6.53 4.42 2.65
N LYS A 18 7.62 3.74 3.00
CA LYS A 18 8.94 3.99 2.44
C LYS A 18 9.00 3.75 0.93
N LEU A 19 8.34 2.71 0.41
CA LEU A 19 8.28 2.43 -1.02
C LEU A 19 7.53 3.51 -1.80
N LEU A 20 6.39 3.96 -1.27
CA LEU A 20 5.61 5.04 -1.85
C LEU A 20 6.40 6.35 -1.85
N LEU A 21 7.00 6.72 -0.71
CA LEU A 21 7.85 7.90 -0.59
C LEU A 21 9.09 7.83 -1.49
N ALA A 22 9.71 6.65 -1.63
CA ALA A 22 10.84 6.43 -2.53
C ALA A 22 10.45 6.55 -4.01
N THR A 23 9.19 6.21 -4.35
CA THR A 23 8.66 6.42 -5.71
C THR A 23 8.49 7.91 -5.98
N GLY A 24 8.07 8.70 -4.97
CA GLY A 24 7.98 10.16 -5.06
C GLY A 24 6.95 10.67 -6.06
N LEU A 25 6.08 9.79 -6.57
CA LEU A 25 5.04 10.13 -7.53
C LEU A 25 3.69 10.23 -6.82
N ASP A 26 3.07 11.39 -6.97
CA ASP A 26 1.71 11.65 -6.55
C ASP A 26 0.71 10.64 -7.13
N GLY A 27 -0.12 10.06 -6.26
CA GLY A 27 -1.09 9.04 -6.66
C GLY A 27 -0.48 7.64 -6.80
N SER A 28 0.79 7.44 -6.45
CA SER A 28 1.34 6.09 -6.29
C SER A 28 0.55 5.30 -5.26
N TYR A 29 0.30 4.03 -5.55
CA TYR A 29 -0.43 3.16 -4.66
C TYR A 29 0.16 1.75 -4.64
N LEU A 30 -0.05 1.07 -3.52
CA LEU A 30 0.30 -0.34 -3.36
C LEU A 30 -0.75 -1.05 -2.53
N LEU A 31 -0.88 -2.34 -2.78
CA LEU A 31 -1.69 -3.28 -2.04
C LEU A 31 -0.78 -4.16 -1.19
N ARG A 32 -1.16 -4.34 0.08
CA ARG A 32 -0.49 -5.23 1.02
C ARG A 32 -1.51 -6.06 1.78
N ASP A 33 -1.05 -7.14 2.39
CA ASP A 33 -1.85 -7.89 3.36
C ASP A 33 -1.99 -7.09 4.67
N SER A 34 -3.15 -7.16 5.31
CA SER A 34 -3.37 -6.53 6.61
C SER A 34 -2.61 -7.30 7.70
N GLU A 35 -1.76 -6.60 8.45
CA GLU A 35 -1.05 -7.20 9.58
C GLU A 35 -1.98 -7.54 10.75
N SER A 36 -3.14 -6.87 10.83
CA SER A 36 -4.10 -7.04 11.92
C SER A 36 -5.20 -8.07 11.62
N VAL A 37 -5.61 -8.20 10.35
CA VAL A 37 -6.72 -9.08 9.97
C VAL A 37 -6.30 -9.99 8.81
N PRO A 38 -6.13 -11.30 9.04
CA PRO A 38 -5.75 -12.22 7.97
C PRO A 38 -6.85 -12.31 6.91
N GLY A 39 -6.46 -12.25 5.64
CA GLY A 39 -7.39 -12.30 4.49
C GLY A 39 -7.99 -10.94 4.10
N VAL A 40 -7.59 -9.85 4.77
CA VAL A 40 -7.95 -8.49 4.40
C VAL A 40 -6.79 -7.83 3.67
N TYR A 41 -7.10 -7.12 2.59
CA TYR A 41 -6.12 -6.32 1.86
C TYR A 41 -6.16 -4.87 2.33
N CYS A 42 -4.98 -4.30 2.52
CA CYS A 42 -4.76 -2.87 2.74
C CYS A 42 -4.31 -2.21 1.45
N LEU A 43 -5.05 -1.20 1.00
CA LEU A 43 -4.60 -0.27 -0.04
C LEU A 43 -3.92 0.92 0.62
N CYS A 44 -2.66 1.20 0.26
CA CYS A 44 -1.92 2.39 0.67
C CYS A 44 -1.73 3.30 -0.55
N VAL A 45 -2.12 4.58 -0.44
CA VAL A 45 -1.98 5.57 -1.52
C VAL A 45 -1.19 6.78 -1.00
N LEU A 46 -0.23 7.25 -1.79
CA LEU A 46 0.50 8.49 -1.54
C LEU A 46 -0.28 9.68 -2.09
N GLN A 47 -0.67 10.60 -1.21
CA GLN A 47 -1.32 11.86 -1.58
C GLN A 47 -0.32 13.02 -1.50
N HIS A 48 -0.56 14.09 -2.27
CA HIS A 48 0.29 15.29 -2.50
C HIS A 48 0.86 16.02 -1.28
N LEU A 49 0.43 15.65 -0.08
CA LEU A 49 0.92 16.17 1.18
C LEU A 49 1.79 15.15 1.95
N GLY A 50 2.18 14.03 1.33
CA GLY A 50 2.91 12.92 1.96
C GLY A 50 2.05 12.06 2.89
N TYR A 51 0.72 12.23 2.88
CA TYR A 51 -0.19 11.42 3.68
C TYR A 51 -0.42 10.08 3.02
N ILE A 52 -0.23 9.01 3.80
CA ILE A 52 -0.46 7.64 3.37
C ILE A 52 -1.70 7.15 4.06
N LYS A 53 -2.67 6.74 3.26
CA LYS A 53 -4.00 6.37 3.72
C LYS A 53 -4.16 4.86 3.53
N ASP A 54 -4.32 4.13 4.63
CA ASP A 54 -4.62 2.70 4.60
C ASP A 54 -6.13 2.47 4.53
N PHE A 55 -6.57 1.71 3.52
CA PHE A 55 -7.94 1.25 3.41
C PHE A 55 -7.96 -0.26 3.59
N SER A 56 -8.54 -0.72 4.69
CA SER A 56 -8.82 -2.14 4.94
C SER A 56 -10.25 -2.45 4.53
N GLY A 57 -10.44 -3.11 3.39
CA GLY A 57 -11.75 -3.57 2.92
C GLY A 57 -11.98 -5.04 3.28
N LYS A 58 -13.15 -5.37 3.84
CA LYS A 58 -13.61 -6.76 4.01
C LYS A 58 -14.26 -7.28 2.74
#